data_AF-A0ABD3QUB4-F1
#
_entry.id   AF-A0ABD3QUB4-F1
#
_cell.length_a   1.000
_cell.length_b   1.000
_cell.length_c   1.000
_cell.angle_alpha   90.00
_cell.angle_beta   90.00
_cell.angle_gamma   90.00
#
_symmetry.space_group_name_H-M   'P 1'
#
loop_
_entity.id
_entity.type
_entity.pdbx_description
1 polymer ?
#
loop_
_entity_poly.entity_id
_entity_poly.type
_entity_poly.pdbx_seq_one_letter_code
_entity_poly.pdbx_strand_id
1 'polypeptide(L)'
;MRPDAIEFSNPLFYYFRSNVTQGHGLSGHKSVDGPPQLLAEYAYYVAELVEALQWGDENGGDDVGAGGSASTNDGSDNEGSGRQMTGSSFSDDDCAADNDSNSNHNNKIILVGHSMGSGVAVVLCAAFPEWFSALVLLEGGLVARNADDASRHVRAACQRRLRSNRTLFPNANVGGGNASPSRARVYGNLDAAIRARLSTTERMPGDQSLSYEAARDMVLRATVPAPAAASTSRSDDEDGPVVFRHDPRLQWPSLQYYTREQVEAFMRDVRSSDVPVCSLWATDGWPVDAWAEAAVKDALRPSRARRLGGSHHFHADPDTVGAVAGEVFAFLTERKL
;
A
#
# COMPACT_ATOMS: atom_id res chain seq x y z
N MET A 1 2.65 -24.75 -25.40
CA MET A 1 1.52 -24.95 -24.47
C MET A 1 1.44 -23.73 -23.59
N ARG A 2 0.45 -22.88 -23.81
CA ARG A 2 0.18 -21.71 -22.96
C ARG A 2 -0.58 -22.23 -21.74
N PRO A 3 -0.18 -21.91 -20.50
CA PRO A 3 -1.03 -22.20 -19.35
C PRO A 3 -2.25 -21.27 -19.41
N ASP A 4 -3.41 -21.86 -19.16
CA ASP A 4 -4.72 -21.26 -19.31
C ASP A 4 -4.85 -19.99 -18.47
N ALA A 5 -5.24 -18.89 -19.13
CA ALA A 5 -5.60 -17.65 -18.47
C ALA A 5 -6.97 -17.86 -17.80
N ILE A 6 -6.98 -17.80 -16.46
CA ILE A 6 -8.20 -17.80 -15.67
C ILE A 6 -8.82 -16.40 -15.83
N GLU A 7 -9.92 -16.30 -16.59
CA GLU A 7 -10.74 -15.10 -16.69
C GLU A 7 -11.51 -14.88 -15.38
N PHE A 8 -11.25 -13.75 -14.72
CA PHE A 8 -11.99 -13.29 -13.54
C PHE A 8 -13.28 -12.61 -14.00
N SER A 9 -14.44 -13.17 -13.63
CA SER A 9 -15.76 -12.61 -13.96
C SER A 9 -16.33 -11.70 -12.86
N ASN A 10 -15.49 -11.03 -12.06
CA ASN A 10 -15.92 -10.04 -11.06
C ASN A 10 -14.96 -8.83 -11.06
N PRO A 11 -15.41 -7.56 -11.13
CA PRO A 11 -14.56 -6.49 -11.67
C PRO A 11 -13.58 -5.82 -10.68
N LEU A 12 -13.49 -6.19 -9.40
CA LEU A 12 -12.85 -5.34 -8.39
C LEU A 12 -11.81 -6.08 -7.53
N PHE A 13 -10.74 -6.55 -8.17
CA PHE A 13 -9.54 -7.07 -7.49
C PHE A 13 -8.34 -6.16 -7.78
N TYR A 14 -7.83 -5.44 -6.77
CA TYR A 14 -6.56 -4.73 -6.90
C TYR A 14 -5.56 -5.13 -5.81
N TYR A 15 -4.39 -5.55 -6.27
CA TYR A 15 -3.25 -5.94 -5.46
C TYR A 15 -2.35 -4.72 -5.21
N PHE A 16 -2.40 -4.13 -4.01
CA PHE A 16 -1.47 -3.08 -3.60
C PHE A 16 -0.12 -3.68 -3.21
N ARG A 17 0.66 -4.04 -4.24
CA ARG A 17 2.12 -4.18 -4.06
C ARG A 17 2.65 -2.78 -3.75
N SER A 18 3.47 -2.63 -2.71
CA SER A 18 4.10 -1.35 -2.30
C SER A 18 4.76 -0.56 -3.44
N ASN A 19 4.95 -1.15 -4.62
CA ASN A 19 5.45 -0.54 -5.86
C ASN A 19 4.48 0.40 -6.62
N VAL A 20 3.30 0.75 -6.11
CA VAL A 20 2.40 1.75 -6.75
C VAL A 20 2.93 3.19 -6.58
N THR A 21 3.76 3.45 -5.57
CA THR A 21 4.64 4.63 -5.56
C THR A 21 5.95 4.31 -6.30
N GLN A 22 6.53 5.29 -6.99
CA GLN A 22 7.72 5.14 -7.83
C GLN A 22 8.79 4.19 -7.24
N GLY A 23 8.85 2.98 -7.79
CA GLY A 23 10.01 2.09 -7.87
C GLY A 23 10.92 1.98 -6.65
N HIS A 24 10.80 0.87 -5.92
CA HIS A 24 11.75 0.43 -4.90
C HIS A 24 12.95 -0.23 -5.58
N GLY A 25 13.65 0.53 -6.42
CA GLY A 25 14.77 0.05 -7.21
C GLY A 25 16.04 -0.26 -6.41
N LEU A 26 16.03 -0.02 -5.10
CA LEU A 26 16.88 -0.77 -4.19
C LEU A 26 15.92 -1.41 -3.21
N SER A 27 15.47 -2.62 -3.50
CA SER A 27 14.59 -3.39 -2.60
C SER A 27 15.31 -3.86 -1.32
N GLY A 28 16.39 -3.16 -0.94
CA GLY A 28 16.94 -3.17 0.40
C GLY A 28 16.60 -1.85 1.06
N HIS A 29 15.70 -1.93 2.04
CA HIS A 29 15.65 -0.94 3.11
C HIS A 29 17.05 -0.91 3.76
N LYS A 30 17.89 0.08 3.40
CA LYS A 30 19.20 0.24 4.05
C LYS A 30 19.04 0.66 5.52
N SER A 31 17.90 1.23 5.86
CA SER A 31 17.49 1.45 7.24
C SER A 31 16.41 0.43 7.56
N VAL A 32 16.62 -0.35 8.62
CA VAL A 32 15.62 -1.26 9.23
C VAL A 32 14.36 -0.49 9.68
N ASP A 33 14.40 0.84 9.60
CA ASP A 33 13.44 1.78 10.14
C ASP A 33 12.52 2.37 9.04
N GLY A 34 12.53 1.83 7.83
CA GLY A 34 11.59 2.24 6.78
C GLY A 34 11.88 3.62 6.15
N PRO A 35 11.01 4.11 5.25
CA PRO A 35 11.20 5.37 4.54
C PRO A 35 11.12 6.60 5.48
N PRO A 36 11.56 7.79 5.04
CA PRO A 36 11.63 9.00 5.86
C PRO A 36 10.27 9.59 6.28
N GLN A 37 9.20 8.94 5.85
CA GLN A 37 7.82 9.37 5.94
C GLN A 37 7.09 8.45 6.90
N LEU A 38 6.20 9.03 7.71
CA LEU A 38 5.23 8.24 8.48
C LEU A 38 4.41 7.39 7.51
N LEU A 39 4.11 6.13 7.86
CA LEU A 39 3.32 5.27 6.96
C LEU A 39 1.95 5.88 6.63
N ALA A 40 1.39 6.74 7.50
CA ALA A 40 0.21 7.54 7.22
C ALA A 40 0.34 8.49 6.01
N GLU A 41 1.54 8.98 5.67
CA GLU A 41 1.71 9.76 4.43
C GLU A 41 1.50 8.89 3.18
N TYR A 42 1.85 7.59 3.24
CA TYR A 42 1.52 6.67 2.16
C TYR A 42 0.03 6.38 2.10
N ALA A 43 -0.65 6.31 3.25
CA ALA A 43 -2.10 6.20 3.28
C ALA A 43 -2.76 7.40 2.57
N TYR A 44 -2.24 8.62 2.73
CA TYR A 44 -2.72 9.79 1.97
C TYR A 44 -2.61 9.59 0.45
N TYR A 45 -1.47 9.15 -0.08
CA TYR A 45 -1.32 8.94 -1.53
C TYR A 45 -2.24 7.83 -2.05
N VAL A 46 -2.53 6.81 -1.24
CA VAL A 46 -3.51 5.79 -1.62
C VAL A 46 -4.93 6.35 -1.57
N ALA A 47 -5.26 7.15 -0.56
CA ALA A 47 -6.55 7.82 -0.46
C ALA A 47 -6.81 8.76 -1.64
N GLU A 48 -5.82 9.57 -2.01
CA GLU A 48 -5.88 10.44 -3.20
C GLU A 48 -6.14 9.63 -4.48
N LEU A 49 -5.53 8.44 -4.61
CA LEU A 49 -5.78 7.55 -5.74
C LEU A 49 -7.21 6.98 -5.72
N VAL A 50 -7.72 6.58 -4.55
CA VAL A 50 -9.10 6.07 -4.41
C VAL A 50 -10.10 7.13 -4.84
N GLU A 51 -9.93 8.38 -4.39
CA GLU A 51 -10.77 9.50 -4.79
C GLU A 51 -10.63 9.83 -6.29
N ALA A 52 -9.40 9.89 -6.81
CA ALA A 52 -9.16 10.20 -8.22
C ALA A 52 -9.76 9.15 -9.18
N LEU A 53 -9.91 7.91 -8.72
CA LEU A 53 -10.56 6.83 -9.46
C LEU A 53 -12.09 6.83 -9.28
N GLN A 54 -12.65 7.75 -8.48
CA GLN A 54 -14.08 7.85 -8.15
C GLN A 54 -14.66 6.54 -7.63
N TRP A 55 -13.87 5.82 -6.84
CA TRP A 55 -14.30 4.55 -6.28
C TRP A 55 -15.35 4.79 -5.20
N GLY A 56 -16.53 4.17 -5.31
CA GLY A 56 -17.64 4.40 -4.37
C GLY A 56 -18.77 5.29 -4.91
N ASP A 57 -18.54 6.06 -5.99
CA ASP A 57 -19.53 6.99 -6.54
C ASP A 57 -20.33 6.35 -7.70
N GLU A 58 -21.36 5.58 -7.37
CA GLU A 58 -22.43 5.23 -8.33
C GLU A 58 -23.64 6.21 -8.26
N ASN A 59 -23.52 7.33 -7.55
CA ASN A 59 -24.54 8.39 -7.48
C ASN A 59 -24.05 9.75 -8.05
N GLY A 60 -23.25 9.71 -9.12
CA GLY A 60 -22.72 10.89 -9.80
C GLY A 60 -23.43 11.23 -11.12
N GLY A 61 -24.74 11.05 -11.21
CA GLY A 61 -25.58 11.51 -12.32
C GLY A 61 -26.68 12.41 -11.78
N ASP A 62 -26.75 13.63 -12.29
CA ASP A 62 -27.74 14.69 -11.98
C ASP A 62 -27.47 15.51 -10.71
N ASP A 63 -26.47 16.40 -10.76
CA ASP A 63 -26.74 17.84 -10.61
C ASP A 63 -25.50 18.67 -11.02
N VAL A 64 -25.34 18.93 -12.32
CA VAL A 64 -24.49 20.06 -12.78
C VAL A 64 -25.40 21.28 -12.94
N GLY A 65 -25.89 21.78 -11.81
CA GLY A 65 -26.56 23.07 -11.70
C GLY A 65 -25.55 24.20 -11.73
N ALA A 66 -25.18 24.64 -12.92
CA ALA A 66 -24.50 25.91 -13.13
C ALA A 66 -25.40 27.09 -12.72
N GLY A 67 -24.88 27.99 -11.87
CA GLY A 67 -25.21 29.42 -11.93
C GLY A 67 -25.89 30.06 -10.71
N GLY A 68 -25.39 31.25 -10.36
CA GLY A 68 -26.14 32.29 -9.63
C GLY A 68 -25.64 32.53 -8.21
N SER A 69 -24.66 33.40 -8.00
CA SER A 69 -24.85 34.86 -7.79
C SER A 69 -25.49 35.19 -6.44
N ALA A 70 -24.69 35.87 -5.61
CA ALA A 70 -25.17 36.65 -4.49
C ALA A 70 -26.28 37.62 -4.94
N SER A 71 -27.41 37.64 -4.23
CA SER A 71 -28.29 38.81 -4.19
C SER A 71 -29.10 38.81 -2.90
N THR A 72 -28.96 39.94 -2.23
CA THR A 72 -29.71 40.56 -1.15
C THR A 72 -31.22 40.33 -1.14
N ASN A 73 -31.75 40.25 0.09
CA ASN A 73 -33.12 40.54 0.51
C ASN A 73 -33.77 41.69 -0.27
N ASP A 74 -34.99 41.48 -0.75
CA ASP A 74 -36.08 42.45 -0.61
C ASP A 74 -37.43 41.70 -0.60
N GLY A 75 -38.42 42.27 0.09
CA GLY A 75 -39.64 41.58 0.51
C GLY A 75 -40.86 41.74 -0.41
N SER A 76 -42.02 41.65 0.25
CA SER A 76 -43.42 41.85 -0.19
C SER A 76 -44.22 40.62 -0.63
N ASP A 77 -45.17 40.26 0.24
CA ASP A 77 -46.61 40.12 0.02
C ASP A 77 -47.13 39.34 -1.22
N ASN A 78 -47.92 38.28 -1.02
CA ASN A 78 -49.38 38.38 -0.80
C ASN A 78 -50.11 37.02 -0.97
N GLU A 79 -51.11 36.85 -0.10
CA GLU A 79 -52.32 36.01 -0.09
C GLU A 79 -52.64 34.97 -1.19
N GLY A 80 -53.25 33.86 -0.75
CA GLY A 80 -54.64 33.58 -1.20
C GLY A 80 -55.01 32.19 -1.74
N SER A 81 -55.49 31.33 -0.82
CA SER A 81 -56.64 30.42 -0.99
C SER A 81 -56.55 29.17 -1.89
N GLY A 82 -57.19 28.08 -1.45
CA GLY A 82 -57.92 27.19 -2.37
C GLY A 82 -57.72 25.67 -2.26
N ARG A 83 -58.42 25.05 -1.30
CA ARG A 83 -59.24 23.82 -1.46
C ARG A 83 -58.67 22.52 -2.10
N GLN A 84 -58.73 21.46 -1.27
CA GLN A 84 -59.60 20.27 -1.46
C GLN A 84 -59.06 18.99 -2.15
N MET A 85 -58.72 18.01 -1.29
CA MET A 85 -59.08 16.58 -1.29
C MET A 85 -59.67 15.93 -2.55
N THR A 86 -58.99 14.87 -3.04
CA THR A 86 -59.50 13.54 -3.45
C THR A 86 -58.29 12.59 -3.41
N GLY A 87 -58.22 11.41 -2.79
CA GLY A 87 -59.24 10.43 -2.46
C GLY A 87 -59.09 9.21 -3.37
N SER A 88 -58.23 8.24 -3.03
CA SER A 88 -58.40 6.82 -3.45
C SER A 88 -57.45 5.88 -2.69
N SER A 89 -58.04 5.12 -1.79
CA SER A 89 -57.53 3.95 -1.06
C SER A 89 -57.58 2.68 -1.92
N PHE A 90 -56.54 1.84 -1.88
CA PHE A 90 -56.57 0.37 -2.11
C PHE A 90 -55.25 -0.18 -1.52
N SER A 91 -55.24 -0.74 -0.31
CA SER A 91 -55.55 -2.13 0.11
C SER A 91 -54.26 -2.92 0.38
N ASP A 92 -54.11 -3.32 1.63
CA ASP A 92 -53.12 -4.24 2.16
C ASP A 92 -53.14 -5.58 1.40
N ASP A 93 -51.98 -6.08 0.99
CA ASP A 93 -51.44 -7.39 1.41
C ASP A 93 -50.18 -7.77 0.61
N ASP A 94 -49.31 -8.49 1.31
CA ASP A 94 -48.29 -9.42 0.85
C ASP A 94 -46.83 -9.00 0.64
N CYS A 95 -46.01 -9.89 1.20
CA CYS A 95 -44.59 -10.17 1.10
C CYS A 95 -43.60 -9.14 1.65
N ALA A 96 -43.25 -9.37 2.93
CA ALA A 96 -41.89 -9.25 3.40
C ALA A 96 -40.93 -9.89 2.38
N ALA A 97 -40.30 -9.05 1.56
CA ALA A 97 -39.14 -9.44 0.79
C ALA A 97 -37.91 -9.15 1.65
N ASP A 98 -37.32 -10.23 2.17
CA ASP A 98 -35.91 -10.30 2.53
C ASP A 98 -35.08 -9.80 1.32
N ASN A 99 -34.84 -8.49 1.23
CA ASN A 99 -33.77 -7.98 0.37
C ASN A 99 -32.50 -7.89 1.20
N ASP A 100 -31.98 -9.11 1.31
CA ASP A 100 -30.71 -9.60 1.77
C ASP A 100 -29.56 -8.59 1.65
N SER A 101 -28.74 -8.63 2.69
CA SER A 101 -27.44 -7.99 2.98
C SER A 101 -26.37 -7.91 1.88
N ASN A 102 -26.71 -8.22 0.63
CA ASN A 102 -25.81 -8.35 -0.50
C ASN A 102 -25.55 -7.04 -1.28
N SER A 103 -26.32 -5.98 -1.03
CA SER A 103 -26.15 -4.69 -1.72
C SER A 103 -25.03 -3.79 -1.16
N ASN A 104 -24.47 -4.12 0.02
CA ASN A 104 -23.52 -3.25 0.72
C ASN A 104 -22.04 -3.44 0.33
N HIS A 105 -21.72 -4.36 -0.60
CA HIS A 105 -20.34 -4.63 -1.01
C HIS A 105 -20.03 -4.24 -2.45
N ASN A 106 -21.05 -3.88 -3.25
CA ASN A 106 -20.90 -3.73 -4.70
C ASN A 106 -19.93 -2.62 -5.14
N ASN A 107 -19.50 -1.73 -4.23
CA ASN A 107 -18.58 -0.64 -4.54
C ASN A 107 -17.41 -0.51 -3.56
N LYS A 108 -17.13 -1.54 -2.76
CA LYS A 108 -16.03 -1.52 -1.78
C LYS A 108 -14.80 -2.29 -2.26
N ILE A 109 -13.62 -1.85 -1.83
CA ILE A 109 -12.33 -2.35 -2.26
C ILE A 109 -11.91 -3.55 -1.40
N ILE A 110 -11.37 -4.61 -2.03
CA ILE A 110 -10.55 -5.60 -1.33
C ILE A 110 -9.10 -5.10 -1.34
N LEU A 111 -8.58 -4.71 -0.18
CA LEU A 111 -7.23 -4.16 -0.07
C LEU A 111 -6.23 -5.26 0.25
N VAL A 112 -5.27 -5.49 -0.65
CA VAL A 112 -4.19 -6.47 -0.43
C VAL A 112 -2.85 -5.77 -0.28
N GLY A 113 -2.21 -5.92 0.88
CA GLY A 113 -0.88 -5.37 1.16
C GLY A 113 0.16 -6.46 1.36
N HIS A 114 1.41 -6.18 0.96
CA HIS A 114 2.59 -7.01 1.28
C HIS A 114 3.63 -6.20 2.05
N SER A 115 4.23 -6.76 3.12
CA SER A 115 5.33 -6.15 3.86
C SER A 115 5.00 -4.72 4.32
N MET A 116 5.79 -3.72 3.92
CA MET A 116 5.49 -2.30 4.16
C MET A 116 4.08 -1.92 3.66
N GLY A 117 3.65 -2.47 2.53
CA GLY A 117 2.29 -2.28 1.99
C GLY A 117 1.20 -2.82 2.91
N SER A 118 1.45 -3.90 3.66
CA SER A 118 0.53 -4.38 4.71
C SER A 118 0.39 -3.36 5.84
N GLY A 119 1.49 -2.72 6.23
CA GLY A 119 1.47 -1.64 7.24
C GLY A 119 0.67 -0.43 6.77
N VAL A 120 0.89 0.03 5.53
CA VAL A 120 0.10 1.10 4.92
C VAL A 120 -1.38 0.73 4.85
N ALA A 121 -1.68 -0.52 4.44
CA ALA A 121 -3.04 -1.00 4.33
C ALA A 121 -3.79 -1.03 5.67
N VAL A 122 -3.11 -1.41 6.76
CA VAL A 122 -3.67 -1.34 8.12
C VAL A 122 -3.99 0.10 8.52
N VAL A 123 -3.07 1.05 8.29
CA VAL A 123 -3.30 2.47 8.64
C VAL A 123 -4.44 3.06 7.82
N LEU A 124 -4.48 2.77 6.52
CA LEU A 124 -5.52 3.25 5.63
C LEU A 124 -6.90 2.68 6.00
N CYS A 125 -6.98 1.36 6.22
CA CYS A 125 -8.22 0.70 6.62
C CYS A 125 -8.70 1.14 8.00
N ALA A 126 -7.79 1.46 8.92
CA ALA A 126 -8.15 2.04 10.22
C ALA A 126 -8.78 3.44 10.07
N ALA A 127 -8.28 4.23 9.13
CA ALA A 127 -8.71 5.61 8.91
C ALA A 127 -10.00 5.73 8.09
N PHE A 128 -10.16 4.87 7.07
CA PHE A 128 -11.29 4.90 6.12
C PHE A 128 -11.89 3.49 5.92
N PRO A 129 -12.38 2.84 6.98
CA PRO A 129 -12.90 1.47 6.89
C PRO A 129 -14.06 1.32 5.91
N GLU A 130 -14.85 2.38 5.71
CA GLU A 130 -16.01 2.39 4.82
C GLU A 130 -15.67 2.07 3.36
N TRP A 131 -14.43 2.30 2.93
CA TRP A 131 -13.95 2.01 1.58
C TRP A 131 -13.68 0.53 1.33
N PHE A 132 -13.54 -0.29 2.38
CA PHE A 132 -13.02 -1.65 2.24
C PHE A 132 -14.06 -2.72 2.56
N SER A 133 -14.11 -3.75 1.72
CA SER A 133 -14.91 -4.97 1.95
C SER A 133 -14.08 -6.05 2.64
N ALA A 134 -12.77 -6.06 2.43
CA ALA A 134 -11.84 -6.94 3.11
C ALA A 134 -10.41 -6.40 3.08
N LEU A 135 -9.60 -6.88 4.02
CA LEU A 135 -8.17 -6.59 4.11
C LEU A 135 -7.37 -7.90 4.07
N VAL A 136 -6.42 -8.00 3.14
CA VAL A 136 -5.50 -9.14 3.02
C VAL A 136 -4.08 -8.65 3.27
N LEU A 137 -3.42 -9.21 4.29
CA LEU A 137 -2.09 -8.85 4.72
C LEU A 137 -1.15 -10.03 4.46
N LEU A 138 -0.19 -9.83 3.58
CA LEU A 138 0.82 -10.81 3.23
C LEU A 138 2.13 -10.40 3.89
N GLU A 139 2.63 -11.20 4.82
CA GLU A 139 3.97 -11.03 5.37
C GLU A 139 4.27 -9.58 5.77
N GLY A 140 3.48 -9.04 6.69
CA GLY A 140 3.65 -7.63 7.04
C GLY A 140 2.83 -7.18 8.23
N GLY A 141 3.26 -6.04 8.75
CA GLY A 141 2.70 -5.39 9.93
C GLY A 141 3.34 -4.02 10.10
N LEU A 142 2.95 -3.33 11.16
CA LEU A 142 3.51 -2.03 11.51
C LEU A 142 4.74 -2.20 12.41
N VAL A 143 5.79 -1.43 12.10
CA VAL A 143 6.99 -1.36 12.92
C VAL A 143 6.80 -0.30 14.00
N ALA A 144 6.97 -0.68 15.25
CA ALA A 144 6.94 0.22 16.39
C ALA A 144 8.35 0.57 16.91
N ARG A 145 8.46 1.74 17.54
CA ARG A 145 9.64 2.15 18.32
C ARG A 145 9.21 2.74 19.66
N ASN A 146 10.12 2.78 20.63
CA ASN A 146 9.82 3.36 21.94
C ASN A 146 9.69 4.89 21.82
N ALA A 147 8.74 5.46 22.57
CA ALA A 147 8.54 6.91 22.63
C ALA A 147 9.82 7.65 23.08
N ASP A 148 10.58 7.06 24.01
CA ASP A 148 11.82 7.65 24.54
C ASP A 148 12.95 7.79 23.51
N ASP A 149 12.87 7.05 22.39
CA ASP A 149 13.84 7.15 21.29
C ASP A 149 13.51 8.27 20.28
N ALA A 150 12.41 9.02 20.47
CA ALA A 150 11.95 10.05 19.52
C ALA A 150 13.03 11.06 19.13
N SER A 151 13.77 11.61 20.11
CA SER A 151 14.86 12.56 19.83
C SER A 151 16.02 11.94 19.04
N ARG A 152 16.29 10.65 19.24
CA ARG A 152 17.32 9.90 18.51
C ARG A 152 16.92 9.68 17.06
N HIS A 153 15.65 9.35 16.81
CA HIS A 153 15.11 9.22 15.45
C HIS A 153 15.22 10.54 14.67
N VAL A 154 14.80 11.66 15.28
CA VAL A 154 14.93 12.99 14.68
C VAL A 154 16.40 13.30 14.37
N ARG A 155 17.30 13.05 15.32
CA ARG A 155 18.74 13.25 15.10
C ARG A 155 19.27 12.41 13.94
N ALA A 156 18.91 11.12 13.86
CA ALA A 156 19.36 10.22 12.80
C ALA A 156 18.87 10.68 11.42
N ALA A 157 17.59 11.07 11.31
CA ALA A 157 17.01 11.63 10.11
C ALA A 157 17.70 12.94 9.69
N CYS A 158 17.91 13.88 10.62
CA CYS A 158 18.64 15.12 10.36
C CYS A 158 20.07 14.86 9.89
N GLN A 159 20.81 13.98 10.56
CA GLN A 159 22.19 13.63 10.18
C GLN A 159 22.26 12.94 8.82
N ARG A 160 21.26 12.15 8.43
CA ARG A 160 21.19 11.55 7.09
C ARG A 160 20.90 12.61 6.05
N ARG A 161 19.91 13.47 6.28
CA ARG A 161 19.51 14.57 5.39
C ARG A 161 20.65 15.58 5.18
N LEU A 162 21.31 16.01 6.24
CA LEU A 162 22.45 16.96 6.16
C LEU A 162 23.63 16.42 5.35
N ARG A 163 23.87 15.10 5.38
CA ARG A 163 24.91 14.45 4.56
C ARG A 163 24.51 14.30 3.09
N SER A 164 23.22 14.23 2.78
CA SER A 164 22.71 13.96 1.44
C SER A 164 22.16 15.18 0.72
N ASN A 165 21.77 16.24 1.45
CA ASN A 165 21.10 17.42 0.93
C ASN A 165 21.47 18.65 1.78
N ARG A 166 22.49 19.42 1.36
CA ARG A 166 22.78 20.74 1.96
C ARG A 166 21.81 21.77 1.37
N THR A 167 20.55 21.74 1.81
CA THR A 167 19.47 22.54 1.21
C THR A 167 19.55 24.03 1.54
N LEU A 168 19.91 24.39 2.77
CA LEU A 168 19.91 25.80 3.22
C LEU A 168 21.24 26.52 2.95
N PHE A 169 22.34 25.79 2.81
CA PHE A 169 23.67 26.36 2.53
C PHE A 169 24.44 25.50 1.52
N PRO A 170 24.08 25.56 0.22
CA PRO A 170 24.77 24.79 -0.81
C PRO A 170 26.28 25.12 -0.87
N ASN A 171 26.64 26.37 -0.57
CA ASN A 171 27.99 26.92 -0.80
C ASN A 171 28.83 27.15 0.46
N ALA A 172 28.36 26.85 1.67
CA ALA A 172 29.07 27.21 2.91
C ALA A 172 30.25 26.29 3.28
N ASN A 173 30.79 25.51 2.33
CA ASN A 173 32.12 24.90 2.45
C ASN A 173 32.57 24.40 1.08
N VAL A 174 32.95 25.33 0.19
CA VAL A 174 33.87 25.01 -0.92
C VAL A 174 35.28 25.00 -0.34
N GLY A 175 35.53 24.00 0.49
CA GLY A 175 36.87 23.56 0.89
C GLY A 175 37.17 22.24 0.21
N GLY A 176 37.49 22.30 -1.09
CA GLY A 176 38.32 21.30 -1.77
C GLY A 176 37.83 19.85 -1.94
N GLY A 177 36.54 19.53 -1.79
CA GLY A 177 36.04 18.18 -2.05
C GLY A 177 34.95 18.17 -3.10
N ASN A 178 35.20 17.54 -4.26
CA ASN A 178 34.20 17.17 -5.25
C ASN A 178 33.13 16.26 -4.58
N ALA A 179 32.14 16.85 -3.91
CA ALA A 179 30.95 16.14 -3.48
C ALA A 179 30.07 15.92 -4.71
N SER A 180 30.51 14.99 -5.57
CA SER A 180 29.71 14.51 -6.69
C SER A 180 28.41 13.94 -6.10
N PRO A 181 27.22 14.31 -6.61
CA PRO A 181 26.00 13.66 -6.18
C PRO A 181 26.19 12.15 -6.36
N SER A 182 25.80 11.37 -5.36
CA SER A 182 25.84 9.90 -5.40
C SER A 182 25.13 9.42 -6.67
N ARG A 183 25.89 9.17 -7.75
CA ARG A 183 25.33 8.71 -9.02
C ARG A 183 24.60 7.40 -8.76
N ALA A 184 23.40 7.26 -9.32
CA ALA A 184 22.66 6.01 -9.29
C ALA A 184 23.59 4.87 -9.74
N ARG A 185 23.59 3.76 -9.00
CA ARG A 185 24.42 2.60 -9.34
C ARG A 185 23.96 2.07 -10.69
N VAL A 186 24.90 1.97 -11.62
CA VAL A 186 24.70 1.41 -12.95
C VAL A 186 25.06 -0.06 -12.91
N TYR A 187 24.18 -0.88 -13.49
CA TYR A 187 24.38 -2.31 -13.67
C TYR A 187 24.66 -2.56 -15.14
N GLY A 188 25.61 -3.45 -15.45
CA GLY A 188 26.04 -3.68 -16.83
C GLY A 188 24.93 -4.20 -17.74
N ASN A 189 23.97 -4.95 -17.17
CA ASN A 189 22.79 -5.48 -17.84
C ASN A 189 21.67 -5.76 -16.80
N LEU A 190 20.51 -6.17 -17.29
CA LEU A 190 19.37 -6.54 -16.45
C LEU A 190 19.70 -7.68 -15.48
N ASP A 191 20.39 -8.72 -15.94
CA ASP A 191 20.74 -9.89 -15.13
C ASP A 191 21.68 -9.54 -13.95
N ALA A 192 22.59 -8.58 -14.14
CA ALA A 192 23.41 -8.02 -13.06
C ALA A 192 22.55 -7.28 -12.02
N ALA A 193 21.48 -6.60 -12.44
CA ALA A 193 20.52 -5.98 -11.51
C ALA A 193 19.68 -7.05 -10.77
N ILE A 194 19.30 -8.14 -11.44
CA ILE A 194 18.60 -9.29 -10.84
C ILE A 194 19.47 -9.96 -9.75
N ARG A 195 20.72 -10.29 -10.07
CA ARG A 195 21.67 -10.84 -9.07
C ARG A 195 21.87 -9.91 -7.89
N ALA A 196 21.91 -8.60 -8.13
CA ALA A 196 22.01 -7.63 -7.04
C ALA A 196 20.75 -7.61 -6.15
N ARG A 197 19.56 -7.80 -6.73
CA ARG A 197 18.30 -7.94 -5.99
C ARG A 197 18.30 -9.20 -5.13
N LEU A 198 18.70 -10.35 -5.69
CA LEU A 198 18.81 -11.62 -4.98
C LEU A 198 19.79 -11.53 -3.80
N SER A 199 21.00 -11.03 -4.04
CA SER A 199 22.01 -10.85 -2.98
C SER A 199 21.58 -9.85 -1.90
N THR A 200 20.65 -8.94 -2.21
CA THR A 200 20.08 -8.06 -1.18
C THR A 200 19.16 -8.83 -0.24
N THR A 201 18.34 -9.74 -0.77
CA THR A 201 17.44 -10.58 0.03
C THR A 201 18.22 -11.45 1.01
N GLU A 202 19.29 -12.09 0.55
CA GLU A 202 20.17 -12.95 1.38
C GLU A 202 20.84 -12.22 2.56
N ARG A 203 20.94 -10.88 2.49
CA ARG A 203 21.56 -10.05 3.53
C ARG A 203 20.56 -9.47 4.52
N MET A 204 19.26 -9.62 4.25
CA MET A 204 18.22 -9.16 5.15
C MET A 204 18.08 -10.12 6.34
N PRO A 205 17.57 -9.66 7.49
CA PRO A 205 17.42 -10.50 8.67
C PRO A 205 16.50 -11.72 8.44
N GLY A 206 16.81 -12.84 9.09
CA GLY A 206 16.07 -14.10 8.92
C GLY A 206 16.57 -14.91 7.73
N ASP A 207 16.01 -16.09 7.53
CA ASP A 207 16.39 -17.01 6.46
C ASP A 207 15.67 -16.64 5.14
N GLN A 208 15.82 -15.37 4.75
CA GLN A 208 15.09 -14.82 3.62
C GLN A 208 15.63 -15.30 2.28
N SER A 209 14.72 -15.73 1.40
CA SER A 209 15.00 -16.14 0.03
C SER A 209 14.03 -15.49 -0.96
N LEU A 210 14.42 -15.51 -2.24
CA LEU A 210 13.64 -14.98 -3.36
C LEU A 210 14.02 -15.78 -4.60
N SER A 211 13.04 -16.28 -5.35
CA SER A 211 13.28 -16.96 -6.62
C SER A 211 13.86 -16.02 -7.67
N TYR A 212 14.57 -16.57 -8.66
CA TYR A 212 15.10 -15.79 -9.76
C TYR A 212 13.96 -15.14 -10.56
N GLU A 213 12.87 -15.86 -10.78
CA GLU A 213 11.67 -15.43 -11.50
C GLU A 213 11.01 -14.23 -10.82
N ALA A 214 10.77 -14.33 -9.51
CA ALA A 214 10.21 -13.22 -8.74
C ALA A 214 11.15 -12.01 -8.73
N ALA A 215 12.46 -12.22 -8.57
CA ALA A 215 13.45 -11.15 -8.66
C ALA A 215 13.47 -10.50 -10.05
N ARG A 216 13.42 -11.30 -11.12
CA ARG A 216 13.38 -10.84 -12.50
C ARG A 216 12.20 -9.93 -12.74
N ASP A 217 10.99 -10.35 -12.37
CA ASP A 217 9.77 -9.57 -12.59
C ASP A 217 9.78 -8.25 -11.79
N MET A 218 10.34 -8.27 -10.57
CA MET A 218 10.56 -7.05 -9.80
C MET A 218 11.55 -6.10 -10.47
N VAL A 219 12.68 -6.62 -10.93
CA VAL A 219 13.75 -5.81 -11.53
C VAL A 219 13.33 -5.24 -12.88
N LEU A 220 12.68 -6.03 -13.74
CA LEU A 220 12.13 -5.59 -15.02
C LEU A 220 11.26 -4.33 -14.86
N ARG A 221 10.37 -4.33 -13.87
CA ARG A 221 9.51 -3.18 -13.58
C ARG A 221 10.28 -2.00 -12.95
N ALA A 222 11.31 -2.29 -12.16
CA ALA A 222 12.00 -1.29 -11.35
C ALA A 222 13.20 -0.63 -12.05
N THR A 223 13.68 -1.17 -13.17
CA THR A 223 14.83 -0.62 -13.91
C THR A 223 14.43 0.14 -15.16
N VAL A 224 15.31 1.05 -15.58
CA VAL A 224 15.29 1.73 -16.88
C VAL A 224 16.69 1.68 -17.51
N PRO A 225 16.82 1.86 -18.82
CA PRO A 225 18.11 2.02 -19.46
C PRO A 225 18.96 3.11 -18.78
N ALA A 226 20.25 2.83 -18.60
CA ALA A 226 21.17 3.78 -18.01
C ALA A 226 21.39 4.99 -18.94
N PRO A 227 21.60 6.21 -18.39
CA PRO A 227 21.91 7.38 -19.22
C PRO A 227 23.16 7.16 -20.08
N ALA A 228 23.16 7.65 -21.32
CA ALA A 228 24.24 7.44 -22.29
C ALA A 228 25.65 7.80 -21.76
N ALA A 229 25.76 8.82 -20.88
CA ALA A 229 27.00 9.24 -20.24
C ALA A 229 27.56 8.26 -19.19
N ALA A 230 26.85 7.17 -18.89
CA ALA A 230 27.25 6.14 -17.93
C ALA A 230 27.53 4.78 -18.57
N SER A 231 27.32 4.67 -19.89
CA SER A 231 27.67 3.48 -20.67
C SER A 231 29.16 3.51 -21.00
N THR A 232 29.98 2.92 -20.13
CA THR A 232 31.42 2.78 -20.37
C THR A 232 31.79 1.43 -21.00
N SER A 233 30.82 0.54 -21.21
CA SER A 233 31.04 -0.80 -21.78
C SER A 233 30.16 -1.04 -23.00
N ARG A 234 30.79 -1.38 -24.13
CA ARG A 234 30.15 -2.16 -25.19
C ARG A 234 29.93 -3.56 -24.64
N SER A 235 28.78 -3.81 -24.03
CA SER A 235 28.33 -5.17 -23.70
C SER A 235 27.56 -5.72 -24.88
N ASP A 236 27.87 -6.94 -25.30
CA ASP A 236 27.16 -7.66 -26.38
C ASP A 236 25.79 -8.21 -25.94
N ASP A 237 25.34 -7.89 -24.73
CA ASP A 237 23.99 -8.23 -24.23
C ASP A 237 22.94 -7.28 -24.81
N GLU A 238 21.85 -7.84 -25.33
CA GLU A 238 20.76 -7.10 -26.01
C GLU A 238 20.13 -5.98 -25.17
N ASP A 239 20.13 -6.10 -23.83
CA ASP A 239 19.41 -5.18 -22.94
C ASP A 239 20.22 -3.91 -22.54
N GLY A 240 21.55 -3.93 -22.73
CA GLY A 240 22.43 -2.82 -22.33
C GLY A 240 22.42 -2.47 -20.83
N PRO A 241 23.18 -1.45 -20.39
CA PRO A 241 23.27 -1.09 -18.99
C PRO A 241 21.97 -0.50 -18.45
N VAL A 242 21.64 -0.84 -17.20
CA VAL A 242 20.41 -0.42 -16.53
C VAL A 242 20.68 0.32 -15.22
N VAL A 243 19.75 1.18 -14.84
CA VAL A 243 19.69 1.81 -13.52
C VAL A 243 18.32 1.57 -12.91
N PHE A 244 18.30 1.40 -11.60
CA PHE A 244 17.07 1.30 -10.85
C PHE A 244 16.41 2.68 -10.68
N ARG A 245 15.14 2.78 -11.08
CA ARG A 245 14.27 3.92 -10.76
C ARG A 245 14.02 3.88 -9.26
N HIS A 246 14.66 4.75 -8.50
CA HIS A 246 14.42 4.86 -7.08
C HIS A 246 14.67 6.29 -6.61
N ASP A 247 13.86 6.74 -5.67
CA ASP A 247 14.14 7.97 -4.94
C ASP A 247 15.12 7.65 -3.78
N PRO A 248 16.32 8.25 -3.75
CA PRO A 248 17.29 8.00 -2.69
C PRO A 248 16.78 8.40 -1.29
N ARG A 249 15.75 9.25 -1.22
CA ARG A 249 15.12 9.64 0.04
C ARG A 249 14.44 8.46 0.72
N LEU A 250 13.94 7.47 -0.02
CA LEU A 250 13.29 6.28 0.55
C LEU A 250 14.20 5.42 1.44
N GLN A 251 15.51 5.68 1.45
CA GLN A 251 16.48 5.03 2.34
C GLN A 251 16.79 5.82 3.60
N TRP A 252 16.18 6.98 3.78
CA TRP A 252 16.38 7.81 4.96
C TRP A 252 15.48 7.29 6.08
N PRO A 253 15.96 7.29 7.33
CA PRO A 253 15.11 6.90 8.45
C PRO A 253 13.97 7.92 8.60
N SER A 254 12.83 7.45 9.07
CA SER A 254 11.70 8.32 9.44
C SER A 254 12.08 9.32 10.53
N LEU A 255 11.47 10.50 10.46
CA LEU A 255 11.52 11.49 11.55
C LEU A 255 10.71 11.04 12.77
N GLN A 256 9.63 10.30 12.52
CA GLN A 256 8.70 9.85 13.54
C GLN A 256 8.27 8.41 13.28
N TYR A 257 8.23 7.63 14.35
CA TYR A 257 7.80 6.24 14.35
C TYR A 257 6.55 6.13 15.20
N TYR A 258 5.73 5.13 14.89
CA TYR A 258 4.64 4.77 15.78
C TYR A 258 5.18 4.12 17.03
N THR A 259 4.57 4.44 18.17
CA THR A 259 4.74 3.65 19.37
C THR A 259 3.93 2.37 19.29
N ARG A 260 4.19 1.41 20.19
CA ARG A 260 3.43 0.15 20.25
C ARG A 260 1.94 0.43 20.49
N GLU A 261 1.63 1.40 21.33
CA GLU A 261 0.27 1.82 21.66
C GLU A 261 -0.45 2.40 20.44
N GLN A 262 0.26 3.17 19.60
CA GLN A 262 -0.28 3.71 18.35
C GLN A 262 -0.54 2.62 17.32
N VAL A 263 0.38 1.65 17.19
CA VAL A 263 0.18 0.49 16.31
C VAL A 263 -1.04 -0.33 16.74
N GLU A 264 -1.16 -0.62 18.03
CA GLU A 264 -2.30 -1.35 18.58
C GLU A 264 -3.61 -0.57 18.42
N ALA A 265 -3.58 0.78 18.47
CA ALA A 265 -4.75 1.60 18.20
C ALA A 265 -5.28 1.38 16.78
N PHE A 266 -4.43 1.48 15.76
CA PHE A 266 -4.84 1.20 14.38
C PHE A 266 -5.42 -0.22 14.22
N MET A 267 -4.77 -1.22 14.83
CA MET A 267 -5.26 -2.60 14.77
C MET A 267 -6.62 -2.77 15.45
N ARG A 268 -6.85 -2.09 16.58
CA ARG A 268 -8.15 -2.10 17.28
C ARG A 268 -9.23 -1.39 16.48
N ASP A 269 -8.90 -0.30 15.80
CA ASP A 269 -9.84 0.46 14.96
C ASP A 269 -10.27 -0.39 13.75
N VAL A 270 -9.32 -1.05 13.06
CA VAL A 270 -9.64 -2.04 12.02
C VAL A 270 -10.55 -3.13 12.57
N ARG A 271 -10.21 -3.71 13.72
CA ARG A 271 -11.04 -4.75 14.35
C ARG A 271 -12.47 -4.27 14.66
N SER A 272 -12.63 -3.02 15.12
CA SER A 272 -13.95 -2.46 15.42
C SER A 272 -14.77 -2.06 14.21
N SER A 273 -14.15 -2.03 13.02
CA SER A 273 -14.81 -1.63 11.77
C SER A 273 -15.58 -2.76 11.05
N ASP A 274 -15.56 -3.97 11.61
CA ASP A 274 -16.12 -5.19 11.02
C ASP A 274 -15.54 -5.61 9.66
N VAL A 275 -14.52 -4.92 9.14
CA VAL A 275 -13.79 -5.34 7.93
C VAL A 275 -13.07 -6.66 8.19
N PRO A 276 -13.38 -7.75 7.47
CA PRO A 276 -12.73 -9.03 7.66
C PRO A 276 -11.27 -8.97 7.21
N VAL A 277 -10.37 -9.51 8.04
CA VAL A 277 -8.93 -9.52 7.78
C VAL A 277 -8.39 -10.92 7.56
N CYS A 278 -7.64 -11.13 6.48
CA CYS A 278 -6.82 -12.31 6.24
C CYS A 278 -5.35 -11.96 6.44
N SER A 279 -4.65 -12.65 7.34
CA SER A 279 -3.24 -12.44 7.64
C SER A 279 -2.44 -13.71 7.34
N LEU A 280 -1.62 -13.66 6.30
CA LEU A 280 -0.80 -14.78 5.85
C LEU A 280 0.69 -14.51 6.12
N TRP A 281 1.36 -15.48 6.73
CA TRP A 281 2.76 -15.39 7.13
C TRP A 281 3.58 -16.48 6.45
N ALA A 282 4.84 -16.19 6.13
CA ALA A 282 5.79 -17.20 5.68
C ALA A 282 6.39 -17.98 6.88
N THR A 283 6.81 -19.22 6.65
CA THR A 283 7.63 -19.98 7.60
C THR A 283 8.99 -19.33 7.79
N ASP A 284 9.64 -18.98 6.69
CA ASP A 284 11.00 -18.42 6.64
C ASP A 284 10.94 -16.92 6.32
N GLY A 285 9.96 -16.26 6.94
CA GLY A 285 9.65 -14.86 6.76
C GLY A 285 10.50 -13.91 7.60
N TRP A 286 10.06 -12.66 7.68
CA TRP A 286 10.65 -11.60 8.46
C TRP A 286 10.58 -11.95 9.96
N PRO A 287 11.69 -11.79 10.69
CA PRO A 287 11.69 -12.06 12.12
C PRO A 287 10.80 -11.04 12.84
N VAL A 288 9.79 -11.56 13.55
CA VAL A 288 8.87 -10.77 14.37
C VAL A 288 9.13 -11.01 15.84
N ASP A 289 9.04 -9.96 16.65
CA ASP A 289 9.14 -10.11 18.10
C ASP A 289 7.81 -10.60 18.70
N ALA A 290 7.87 -11.10 19.94
CA ALA A 290 6.69 -11.64 20.62
C ALA A 290 5.56 -10.61 20.79
N TRP A 291 5.91 -9.32 20.87
CA TRP A 291 4.91 -8.25 20.93
C TRP A 291 4.18 -8.10 19.60
N ALA A 292 4.89 -8.08 18.47
CA ALA A 292 4.29 -7.93 17.15
C ALA A 292 3.36 -9.10 16.82
N GLU A 293 3.75 -10.33 17.17
CA GLU A 293 2.88 -11.51 17.05
C GLU A 293 1.62 -11.37 17.92
N ALA A 294 1.78 -10.95 19.18
CA ALA A 294 0.66 -10.72 20.09
C ALA A 294 -0.25 -9.58 19.61
N ALA A 295 0.29 -8.49 19.08
CA ALA A 295 -0.48 -7.37 18.56
C ALA A 295 -1.37 -7.81 17.39
N VAL A 296 -0.83 -8.58 16.43
CA VAL A 296 -1.63 -9.12 15.33
C VAL A 296 -2.70 -10.09 15.85
N LYS A 297 -2.32 -10.99 16.76
CA LYS A 297 -3.24 -12.00 17.29
C LYS A 297 -4.35 -11.39 18.14
N ASP A 298 -4.02 -10.46 19.04
CA ASP A 298 -4.88 -10.01 20.14
C ASP A 298 -5.48 -8.62 19.89
N ALA A 299 -4.75 -7.70 19.25
CA ALA A 299 -5.27 -6.39 18.88
C ALA A 299 -6.02 -6.43 17.54
N LEU A 300 -5.39 -6.93 16.47
CA LEU A 300 -6.03 -6.99 15.14
C LEU A 300 -7.07 -8.13 15.04
N ARG A 301 -6.79 -9.30 15.63
CA ARG A 301 -7.69 -10.48 15.64
C ARG A 301 -8.22 -10.82 14.24
N PRO A 302 -7.33 -11.15 13.28
CA PRO A 302 -7.76 -11.42 11.92
C PRO A 302 -8.76 -12.58 11.85
N SER A 303 -9.72 -12.44 10.95
CA SER A 303 -10.73 -13.44 10.62
C SER A 303 -10.12 -14.74 10.09
N ARG A 304 -8.98 -14.64 9.41
CA ARG A 304 -8.17 -15.78 8.97
C ARG A 304 -6.70 -15.47 9.24
N ALA A 305 -6.01 -16.38 9.93
CA ALA A 305 -4.56 -16.30 10.11
C ALA A 305 -3.93 -17.66 9.78
N ARG A 306 -2.93 -17.66 8.90
CA ARG A 306 -2.19 -18.87 8.51
C ARG A 306 -0.72 -18.57 8.34
N ARG A 307 0.12 -19.57 8.62
CA ARG A 307 1.52 -19.60 8.25
C ARG A 307 1.70 -20.64 7.15
N LEU A 308 2.30 -20.24 6.03
CA LEU A 308 2.48 -21.02 4.82
C LEU A 308 3.98 -21.21 4.55
N GLY A 309 4.32 -22.27 3.82
CA GLY A 309 5.70 -22.50 3.38
C GLY A 309 6.19 -21.38 2.46
N GLY A 310 7.46 -21.03 2.59
CA GLY A 310 8.11 -20.01 1.78
C GLY A 310 8.77 -18.92 2.64
N SER A 311 9.33 -17.94 1.95
CA SER A 311 10.04 -16.82 2.57
C SER A 311 9.29 -15.49 2.43
N HIS A 312 9.88 -14.35 2.79
CA HIS A 312 9.22 -13.04 2.85
C HIS A 312 8.41 -12.65 1.59
N HIS A 313 8.81 -13.13 0.41
CA HIS A 313 8.11 -12.89 -0.87
C HIS A 313 7.32 -14.11 -1.37
N PHE A 314 6.85 -15.00 -0.48
CA PHE A 314 6.14 -16.25 -0.81
C PHE A 314 4.88 -16.09 -1.70
N HIS A 315 4.34 -14.88 -1.82
CA HIS A 315 3.24 -14.58 -2.75
C HIS A 315 3.70 -14.37 -4.21
N ALA A 316 5.00 -14.20 -4.43
CA ALA A 316 5.59 -13.92 -5.74
C ALA A 316 6.44 -15.08 -6.26
N ASP A 317 6.91 -15.96 -5.38
CA ASP A 317 7.71 -17.11 -5.78
C ASP A 317 6.83 -18.19 -6.43
N PRO A 318 7.20 -18.75 -7.61
CA PRO A 318 6.39 -19.71 -8.36
C PRO A 318 5.95 -20.93 -7.56
N ASP A 319 6.80 -21.42 -6.67
CA ASP A 319 6.54 -22.62 -5.88
C ASP A 319 5.53 -22.40 -4.74
N THR A 320 5.30 -21.15 -4.35
CA THR A 320 4.51 -20.82 -3.15
C THR A 320 3.28 -19.96 -3.44
N VAL A 321 3.26 -19.22 -4.56
CA VAL A 321 2.14 -18.36 -4.98
C VAL A 321 0.80 -19.10 -5.03
N GLY A 322 0.79 -20.37 -5.46
CA GLY A 322 -0.43 -21.18 -5.52
C GLY A 322 -1.08 -21.39 -4.16
N ALA A 323 -0.28 -21.64 -3.12
CA ALA A 323 -0.77 -21.80 -1.75
C ALA A 323 -1.31 -20.48 -1.18
N VAL A 324 -0.64 -19.35 -1.47
CA VAL A 324 -1.11 -18.02 -1.06
C VAL A 324 -2.44 -17.69 -1.70
N ALA A 325 -2.51 -17.83 -3.03
CA ALA A 325 -3.72 -17.56 -3.78
C ALA A 325 -4.87 -18.43 -3.28
N GLY A 326 -4.63 -19.73 -3.06
CA GLY A 326 -5.63 -20.64 -2.50
C GLY A 326 -6.21 -20.19 -1.16
N GLU A 327 -5.36 -19.73 -0.23
CA GLU A 327 -5.81 -19.20 1.07
C GLU A 327 -6.58 -17.88 0.95
N VAL A 328 -6.16 -16.99 0.04
CA VAL A 328 -6.88 -15.74 -0.25
C VAL A 328 -8.24 -16.04 -0.88
N PHE A 329 -8.31 -16.94 -1.86
CA PHE A 329 -9.58 -17.34 -2.48
C PHE A 329 -10.54 -17.99 -1.48
N ALA A 330 -10.02 -18.90 -0.65
CA ALA A 330 -10.84 -19.53 0.37
C ALA A 330 -11.39 -18.50 1.37
N PHE A 331 -10.57 -17.52 1.78
CA PHE A 331 -11.01 -16.42 2.63
C PHE A 331 -12.12 -15.59 1.99
N LEU A 332 -11.96 -15.18 0.74
CA LEU A 332 -12.96 -14.35 0.05
C LEU A 332 -14.25 -15.12 -0.20
N THR A 333 -14.15 -16.39 -0.59
CA THR A 333 -15.30 -17.29 -0.76
C THR A 333 -16.08 -17.47 0.55
N GLU A 334 -15.40 -17.71 1.67
CA GLU A 334 -16.03 -17.80 3.01
C GLU A 334 -16.76 -16.52 3.41
N ARG A 335 -16.28 -15.36 2.91
CA ARG A 335 -16.87 -14.03 3.15
C ARG A 335 -17.90 -13.62 2.11
N LYS A 336 -18.13 -14.46 1.08
CA LYS A 336 -19.02 -14.17 -0.06
C LYS A 336 -18.62 -12.88 -0.80
N LEU A 337 -17.32 -12.66 -0.99
CA LEU A 337 -16.72 -11.52 -1.71
C LEU A 337 -16.17 -11.90 -3.07
#